data_AF-A0A0F7KVM5-F1
#
_entry.id   AF-A0A0F7KVM5-F1
#
_cell.length_a   1.000
_cell.length_b   1.000
_cell.length_c   1.000
_cell.angle_alpha   90.00
_cell.angle_beta   90.00
_cell.angle_gamma   90.00
#
_symmetry.space_group_name_H-M   'P 1'
#
loop_
_entity.id
_entity.type
_entity.pdbx_description
1 polymer ?
#
loop_
_entity_poly.entity_id
_entity_poly.type
_entity_poly.pdbx_seq_one_letter_code
_entity_poly.pdbx_strand_id
1 'polypeptide(L)'
;MRPQSIIMFERLFLGSLALSVISFFMSYESMTRQIENEAALAELGIGGGIVIGSFLFSMAVYLLLWFLIARKGVGLAKWVLVVLLALSLISVPGMLAAINIVNIIGLIVYALEVAAVIFLFKDDARAWFQGGEPANPDTFD
;
A
#
# COMPACT_ATOMS: atom_id res chain seq x y z
N MET A 1 0.37 -13.67 20.60
CA MET A 1 0.53 -14.22 19.23
C MET A 1 -0.11 -13.25 18.23
N ARG A 2 0.35 -13.18 16.97
CA ARG A 2 -0.28 -12.28 15.96
C ARG A 2 -1.65 -12.84 15.55
N PRO A 3 -2.72 -12.05 15.57
CA PRO A 3 -4.05 -12.54 15.21
C PRO A 3 -4.18 -12.81 13.71
N GLN A 4 -5.16 -13.63 13.34
CA GLN A 4 -5.34 -14.08 11.96
C GLN A 4 -5.58 -12.91 11.00
N SER A 5 -6.30 -11.87 11.41
CA SER A 5 -6.51 -10.69 10.56
C SER A 5 -5.23 -9.94 10.25
N ILE A 6 -4.27 -9.86 11.19
CA ILE A 6 -2.97 -9.23 10.94
C ILE A 6 -2.13 -10.06 9.96
N ILE A 7 -2.24 -11.40 10.02
CA ILE A 7 -1.58 -12.29 9.06
C ILE A 7 -2.18 -12.13 7.66
N MET A 8 -3.51 -12.01 7.54
CA MET A 8 -4.18 -11.80 6.26
C MET A 8 -3.87 -10.43 5.66
N PHE A 9 -3.86 -9.39 6.48
CA PHE A 9 -3.34 -8.07 6.09
C PHE A 9 -1.92 -8.19 5.52
N GLU A 10 -1.00 -8.82 6.25
CA GLU A 10 0.40 -8.98 5.84
C GLU A 10 0.52 -9.67 4.48
N ARG A 11 -0.23 -10.75 4.24
CA ARG A 11 -0.19 -11.49 2.97
C ARG A 11 -0.72 -10.67 1.80
N LEU A 12 -1.89 -10.05 1.96
CA LEU A 12 -2.53 -9.27 0.90
C LEU A 12 -1.72 -8.02 0.57
N PHE A 13 -1.23 -7.33 1.60
CA PHE A 13 -0.45 -6.11 1.45
C PHE A 13 0.94 -6.37 0.84
N LEU A 14 1.66 -7.40 1.29
CA LEU A 14 2.94 -7.74 0.64
C LEU A 14 2.73 -8.27 -0.79
N GLY A 15 1.62 -8.96 -1.05
CA GLY A 15 1.21 -9.35 -2.39
C GLY A 15 0.96 -8.15 -3.31
N SER A 16 0.29 -7.11 -2.80
CA SER A 16 0.07 -5.86 -3.56
C SER A 16 1.39 -5.16 -3.84
N LEU A 17 2.30 -5.04 -2.86
CA LEU A 17 3.62 -4.44 -3.07
C LEU A 17 4.45 -5.17 -4.12
N ALA A 18 4.45 -6.51 -4.10
CA ALA A 18 5.14 -7.30 -5.12
C ALA A 18 4.57 -7.03 -6.53
N LEU A 19 3.25 -6.92 -6.64
CA LEU A 19 2.59 -6.60 -7.90
C LEU A 19 2.85 -5.15 -8.35
N SER A 20 2.95 -4.21 -7.41
CA SER A 20 3.33 -2.81 -7.69
C SER A 20 4.73 -2.70 -8.28
N VAL A 21 5.68 -3.54 -7.86
CA VAL A 21 7.01 -3.62 -8.49
C VAL A 21 6.90 -4.02 -9.95
N ILE A 22 6.09 -5.03 -10.27
CA ILE A 22 5.87 -5.47 -11.66
C ILE A 22 5.24 -4.33 -12.48
N SER A 23 4.19 -3.71 -11.95
CA SER A 23 3.51 -2.58 -12.59
C SER A 23 4.44 -1.39 -12.85
N PHE A 24 5.37 -1.12 -11.92
CA PHE A 24 6.37 -0.07 -12.07
C PHE A 24 7.30 -0.34 -13.25
N PHE A 25 7.86 -1.54 -13.37
CA PHE A 25 8.73 -1.88 -14.51
C PHE A 25 8.01 -1.78 -15.85
N MET A 26 6.73 -2.17 -15.90
CA MET A 26 5.92 -2.04 -17.12
C MET A 26 5.64 -0.57 -17.49
N SER A 27 5.55 0.31 -16.50
CA SER A 27 5.20 1.72 -16.68
C SER A 27 6.43 2.64 -16.78
N TYR A 28 7.62 2.13 -16.47
CA TYR A 28 8.83 2.92 -16.27
C TYR A 28 9.17 3.82 -17.47
N GLU A 29 9.12 3.27 -18.68
CA GLU A 29 9.42 4.03 -19.90
C GLU A 29 8.40 5.15 -20.13
N SER A 30 7.11 4.85 -19.95
CA SER A 30 6.05 5.86 -20.07
C SER A 30 6.19 6.97 -19.04
N MET A 31 6.46 6.62 -17.78
CA MET A 31 6.66 7.57 -16.69
C MET A 31 7.89 8.45 -16.93
N THR A 32 9.00 7.86 -17.37
CA THR A 32 10.24 8.61 -17.65
C THR A 32 10.03 9.60 -18.79
N ARG A 33 9.38 9.18 -19.89
CA ARG A 33 9.04 10.10 -20.99
C ARG A 33 8.09 11.22 -20.55
N GLN A 34 7.15 10.95 -19.65
CA GLN A 34 6.26 12.00 -19.12
C GLN A 34 7.06 13.06 -18.36
N ILE A 35 7.97 12.64 -17.47
CA ILE A 35 8.85 13.55 -16.71
C ILE A 35 9.79 14.34 -17.63
N GLU A 36 10.38 13.70 -18.64
CA GLU A 36 11.28 14.36 -19.60
C GLU A 36 10.56 15.41 -20.45
N ASN A 37 9.26 15.24 -20.69
CA ASN A 37 8.44 16.20 -21.43
C ASN A 37 7.90 17.33 -20.53
N GLU A 38 8.04 17.26 -19.20
CA GLU A 38 7.65 18.33 -18.30
C GLU A 38 8.77 19.39 -18.19
N ALA A 39 8.52 20.57 -18.77
CA ALA A 39 9.49 21.67 -18.79
C ALA A 39 10.03 22.06 -17.40
N ALA A 40 9.16 22.07 -16.37
CA ALA A 40 9.54 22.39 -15.00
C ALA A 40 10.53 21.39 -14.37
N LEU A 41 10.47 20.12 -14.78
CA LEU A 41 11.35 19.07 -14.28
C LEU A 41 12.62 18.93 -15.14
N ALA A 42 12.51 19.22 -16.44
CA ALA A 42 13.64 19.30 -17.36
C ALA A 42 14.67 20.37 -16.92
N GLU A 43 14.20 21.53 -16.43
CA GLU A 43 15.06 22.61 -15.90
C GLU A 43 15.86 22.19 -14.67
N LEU A 44 15.35 21.23 -13.87
CA LEU A 44 16.04 20.72 -12.69
C LEU A 44 17.11 19.67 -13.05
N GLY A 45 17.23 19.26 -14.32
CA GLY A 45 18.15 18.22 -14.78
C GLY A 45 17.87 16.83 -14.20
N ILE A 46 16.70 16.65 -13.59
CA ILE A 46 16.32 15.42 -12.88
C ILE A 46 15.58 14.52 -13.88
N GLY A 47 16.34 13.75 -14.67
CA GLY A 47 15.79 12.78 -15.61
C GLY A 47 15.14 11.56 -14.92
N GLY A 48 15.17 10.39 -15.56
CA GLY A 48 14.55 9.15 -15.05
C GLY A 48 14.96 8.68 -13.64
N GLY A 49 15.99 9.27 -13.03
CA GLY A 49 16.36 9.05 -11.63
C GLY A 49 15.26 9.45 -10.63
N ILE A 50 14.44 10.47 -10.93
CA ILE A 50 13.33 10.86 -10.04
C ILE A 50 12.21 9.82 -10.00
N VAL A 51 11.98 9.12 -11.11
CA VAL A 51 10.97 8.07 -11.22
C VAL A 51 11.36 6.89 -10.32
N ILE A 52 12.62 6.45 -10.39
CA ILE A 52 13.13 5.38 -9.53
C ILE A 52 13.19 5.84 -8.07
N GLY A 53 13.69 7.04 -7.81
CA GLY A 53 13.82 7.58 -6.46
C GLY A 53 12.48 7.70 -5.74
N SER A 54 11.46 8.24 -6.41
CA SER A 54 10.12 8.37 -5.85
C SER A 54 9.45 7.02 -5.61
N PHE A 55 9.66 6.04 -6.51
CA PHE A 55 9.17 4.68 -6.33
C PHE A 55 9.84 3.99 -5.11
N LEU A 56 11.17 4.04 -5.01
CA LEU A 56 11.90 3.44 -3.88
C LEU A 56 11.54 4.09 -2.55
N PHE A 57 11.39 5.42 -2.53
CA PHE A 57 10.94 6.13 -1.34
C PHE A 57 9.53 5.70 -0.92
N SER A 58 8.60 5.65 -1.87
CA SER A 58 7.23 5.20 -1.60
C SER A 58 7.21 3.76 -1.09
N MET A 59 7.97 2.86 -1.71
CA MET A 59 8.11 1.47 -1.29
C MET A 59 8.65 1.37 0.15
N ALA A 60 9.67 2.15 0.49
CA ALA A 60 10.23 2.20 1.84
C ALA A 60 9.19 2.68 2.88
N VAL A 61 8.40 3.71 2.54
CA VAL A 61 7.30 4.19 3.41
C VAL A 61 6.25 3.10 3.63
N TYR A 62 5.81 2.42 2.57
CA TYR A 62 4.82 1.35 2.67
C TYR A 62 5.34 0.14 3.46
N LEU A 63 6.61 -0.25 3.29
CA LEU A 63 7.25 -1.31 4.08
C LEU A 63 7.39 -0.91 5.55
N LEU A 64 7.71 0.35 5.84
CA LEU A 64 7.76 0.86 7.21
C LEU A 64 6.38 0.79 7.86
N LEU A 65 5.33 1.22 7.16
CA LEU A 65 3.94 1.13 7.65
C LEU A 65 3.54 -0.32 7.90
N TRP A 66 3.85 -1.23 6.97
CA TRP A 66 3.63 -2.66 7.18
C TRP A 66 4.31 -3.17 8.45
N PHE A 67 5.59 -2.83 8.65
CA PHE A 67 6.34 -3.24 9.82
C PHE A 67 5.70 -2.69 11.12
N LEU A 68 5.33 -1.41 11.14
CA LEU A 68 4.70 -0.78 12.29
C LEU A 68 3.34 -1.41 12.63
N ILE A 69 2.55 -1.78 11.63
CA ILE A 69 1.24 -2.41 11.82
C ILE A 69 1.39 -3.88 12.22
N ALA A 70 2.07 -4.68 11.39
CA ALA A 70 2.10 -6.14 11.51
C ALA A 70 3.09 -6.67 12.55
N ARG A 71 4.16 -5.91 12.86
CA ARG A 71 5.19 -6.32 13.84
C ARG A 71 5.14 -5.55 15.14
N LYS A 72 4.82 -4.25 15.10
CA LYS A 72 4.81 -3.39 16.30
C LYS A 72 3.42 -3.09 16.86
N GLY A 73 2.33 -3.37 16.12
CA GLY A 73 0.98 -3.10 16.58
C GLY A 73 0.68 -1.61 16.81
N VAL A 74 1.31 -0.72 16.02
CA VAL A 74 1.10 0.72 16.16
C VAL A 74 -0.23 1.13 15.54
N GLY A 75 -1.21 1.45 16.38
CA GLY A 75 -2.57 1.85 15.94
C GLY A 75 -2.63 3.16 15.15
N LEU A 76 -1.64 4.04 15.25
CA LEU A 76 -1.57 5.26 14.42
C LEU A 76 -1.17 4.92 12.97
N ALA A 77 -0.31 3.93 12.76
CA ALA A 77 0.19 3.57 11.44
C ALA A 77 -0.91 3.09 10.49
N LYS A 78 -1.96 2.43 11.00
CA LYS A 78 -3.12 2.04 10.16
C LYS A 78 -3.86 3.25 9.59
N TRP A 79 -3.95 4.36 10.33
CA TRP A 79 -4.64 5.56 9.85
C TRP A 79 -3.82 6.26 8.76
N VAL A 80 -2.50 6.30 8.90
CA VAL A 80 -1.62 6.78 7.84
C VAL A 80 -1.80 5.95 6.57
N LEU A 81 -1.82 4.62 6.69
CA LEU A 81 -2.07 3.73 5.55
C LEU A 81 -3.44 3.96 4.90
N VAL A 82 -4.50 4.15 5.69
CA VAL A 82 -5.85 4.43 5.20
C VAL A 82 -5.90 5.75 4.41
N VAL A 83 -5.25 6.81 4.90
CA VAL A 83 -5.19 8.10 4.20
C VAL A 83 -4.42 7.97 2.88
N LEU A 84 -3.27 7.29 2.88
CA LEU A 84 -2.50 7.06 1.65
C LEU A 84 -3.28 6.25 0.61
N LEU A 85 -3.99 5.21 1.05
CA LEU A 85 -4.85 4.42 0.17
C LEU A 85 -5.99 5.28 -0.39
N ALA A 86 -6.66 6.07 0.45
CA ALA A 86 -7.74 6.95 0.02
C ALA A 86 -7.27 7.98 -1.02
N LEU A 87 -6.10 8.56 -0.83
CA LEU A 87 -5.47 9.47 -1.82
C LEU A 87 -5.16 8.73 -3.13
N SER A 88 -4.65 7.51 -3.04
CA SER A 88 -4.29 6.71 -4.22
C SER A 88 -5.52 6.33 -5.05
N LEU A 89 -6.67 6.09 -4.40
CA LEU A 89 -7.93 5.76 -5.07
C LEU A 89 -8.50 6.90 -5.93
N ILE A 90 -8.00 8.14 -5.79
CA ILE A 90 -8.36 9.27 -6.68
C ILE A 90 -7.98 8.97 -8.13
N SER A 91 -6.97 8.12 -8.37
CA SER A 91 -6.53 7.72 -9.72
C SER A 91 -7.46 6.71 -10.42
N VAL A 92 -8.33 6.03 -9.67
CA VAL A 92 -9.16 4.91 -10.17
C VAL A 92 -10.09 5.31 -11.33
N PRO A 93 -10.82 6.43 -11.29
CA PRO A 93 -11.67 6.84 -12.43
C PRO A 93 -10.88 6.99 -13.73
N GLY A 94 -9.64 7.52 -13.66
CA GLY A 94 -8.76 7.65 -14.82
C GLY A 94 -8.31 6.29 -15.37
N MET A 95 -8.02 5.33 -14.48
CA MET A 95 -7.69 3.95 -14.89
C MET A 95 -8.85 3.25 -15.60
N LEU A 96 -10.07 3.46 -15.11
CA LEU A 96 -11.29 2.86 -15.68
C LEU A 96 -11.66 3.48 -17.04
N ALA A 97 -11.30 4.74 -17.27
CA ALA A 97 -11.55 5.42 -18.55
C ALA A 97 -10.71 4.85 -19.72
N ALA A 98 -9.59 4.19 -19.43
CA ALA A 98 -8.70 3.63 -20.45
C ALA A 98 -8.20 2.24 -20.03
N ILE A 99 -8.99 1.20 -20.30
CA ILE A 99 -8.64 -0.17 -19.91
C ILE A 99 -7.47 -0.70 -20.75
N ASN A 100 -6.37 -1.01 -20.07
CA ASN A 100 -5.20 -1.70 -20.61
C ASN A 100 -4.60 -2.60 -19.53
N ILE A 101 -3.63 -3.46 -19.89
CA ILE A 101 -3.06 -4.45 -18.97
C ILE A 101 -2.42 -3.82 -17.72
N VAL A 102 -1.76 -2.67 -17.86
CA VAL A 102 -1.13 -1.95 -16.74
C VAL A 102 -2.20 -1.43 -15.79
N ASN A 103 -3.27 -0.83 -16.31
CA ASN A 103 -4.38 -0.33 -15.50
C ASN A 103 -5.14 -1.47 -14.79
N ILE A 104 -5.32 -2.62 -15.45
CA ILE A 104 -5.91 -3.81 -14.81
C ILE A 104 -5.06 -4.29 -13.64
N ILE A 105 -3.73 -4.38 -13.82
CA ILE A 105 -2.80 -4.75 -12.75
C ILE A 105 -2.89 -3.75 -11.59
N GLY A 106 -2.89 -2.44 -11.89
CA GLY A 106 -3.03 -1.40 -10.87
C GLY A 106 -4.35 -1.47 -10.09
N LEU A 107 -5.45 -1.78 -10.77
CA LEU A 107 -6.75 -1.99 -10.10
C LEU A 107 -6.72 -3.23 -9.19
N ILE A 108 -6.03 -4.30 -9.59
CA ILE A 108 -5.82 -5.49 -8.74
C ILE A 108 -4.97 -5.13 -7.51
N VAL A 109 -3.91 -4.32 -7.67
CA VAL A 109 -3.12 -3.80 -6.55
C VAL A 109 -4.03 -3.06 -5.56
N TYR A 110 -4.85 -2.13 -6.02
CA TYR A 110 -5.77 -1.40 -5.14
C TYR A 110 -6.82 -2.30 -4.49
N ALA A 111 -7.35 -3.29 -5.20
CA ALA A 111 -8.29 -4.25 -4.63
C ALA A 111 -7.64 -5.06 -3.49
N LEU A 112 -6.38 -5.48 -3.67
CA LEU A 112 -5.61 -6.17 -2.63
C LEU A 112 -5.33 -5.27 -1.43
N GLU A 113 -4.97 -4.00 -1.66
CA GLU A 113 -4.72 -3.04 -0.57
C GLU A 113 -5.97 -2.71 0.22
N VAL A 114 -7.11 -2.48 -0.46
CA VAL A 114 -8.42 -2.29 0.19
C VAL A 114 -8.78 -3.52 1.02
N ALA A 115 -8.66 -4.71 0.44
CA ALA A 115 -8.92 -5.96 1.17
C ALA A 115 -8.01 -6.09 2.39
N ALA A 116 -6.71 -5.79 2.27
CA ALA A 116 -5.77 -5.82 3.38
C ALA A 116 -6.19 -4.84 4.49
N VAL A 117 -6.53 -3.60 4.13
CA VAL A 117 -6.93 -2.55 5.08
C VAL A 117 -8.21 -2.94 5.83
N ILE A 118 -9.19 -3.61 5.19
CA ILE A 118 -10.40 -4.10 5.86
C ILE A 118 -10.06 -5.02 7.04
N PHE A 119 -9.05 -5.89 6.90
CA PHE A 119 -8.62 -6.76 8.00
C PHE A 119 -8.06 -5.99 9.21
N LEU A 120 -7.55 -4.77 9.03
CA LEU A 120 -7.05 -3.94 10.15
C LEU A 120 -8.17 -3.39 11.05
N PHE A 121 -9.43 -3.47 10.60
CA PHE A 121 -10.59 -2.99 11.35
C PHE A 121 -11.38 -4.09 12.05
N LYS A 122 -11.00 -5.36 11.85
CA LYS A 122 -11.59 -6.51 12.55
C LYS A 122 -11.26 -6.48 14.05
N ASP A 123 -12.12 -7.10 14.85
CA ASP A 123 -12.04 -7.02 16.31
C ASP A 123 -10.74 -7.59 16.87
N ASP A 124 -10.23 -8.68 16.29
CA ASP A 124 -8.94 -9.27 16.63
C ASP A 124 -7.76 -8.34 16.33
N ALA A 125 -7.80 -7.61 15.21
CA ALA A 125 -6.82 -6.58 14.88
C ALA A 125 -6.93 -5.36 15.81
N ARG A 126 -8.14 -4.98 16.25
CA ARG A 126 -8.32 -3.88 17.22
C ARG A 126 -7.68 -4.21 18.56
N ALA A 127 -7.88 -5.44 19.07
CA ALA A 127 -7.24 -5.90 20.31
C ALA A 127 -5.70 -5.85 20.19
N TRP A 128 -5.17 -6.26 19.03
CA TRP A 128 -3.74 -6.17 18.73
C TRP A 128 -3.19 -4.74 18.83
N PHE A 129 -3.91 -3.75 18.30
CA PHE A 129 -3.49 -2.34 18.39
C PHE A 129 -3.65 -1.72 19.79
N GLN A 130 -4.48 -2.31 20.65
CA GLN A 130 -4.71 -1.84 22.02
C GLN A 130 -3.76 -2.50 23.04
N GLY A 131 -2.86 -3.39 22.59
CA GLY A 131 -1.97 -4.16 23.47
C GLY A 131 -2.71 -5.22 24.30
N GLY A 132 -3.96 -5.51 23.98
CA GLY A 132 -4.79 -6.46 24.71
C GLY A 132 -4.47 -7.90 24.32
N GLU A 133 -4.25 -8.75 25.31
CA GLU A 133 -4.38 -10.20 25.14
C GLU A 133 -5.82 -10.47 24.67
N PRO A 134 -6.05 -11.30 23.63
CA PRO A 134 -7.41 -11.63 23.21
C PRO A 134 -8.18 -12.19 24.41
N ALA A 135 -9.36 -11.64 24.68
CA ALA A 135 -10.20 -12.08 25.79
C ALA A 135 -10.36 -13.60 25.73
N ASN A 136 -9.84 -14.29 26.75
CA ASN A 136 -9.96 -15.73 26.87
C ASN A 136 -11.42 -16.04 27.24
N PRO A 137 -12.22 -16.71 26.38
CA PRO A 137 -13.58 -17.08 26.71
C PRO A 137 -13.68 -18.05 27.91
N ASP A 138 -12.57 -18.65 28.35
CA ASP A 138 -12.51 -19.60 29.47
C ASP A 138 -12.32 -18.92 30.86
N THR A 139 -12.64 -17.63 31.00
CA THR A 139 -12.48 -16.89 32.29
C THR A 139 -13.76 -16.77 33.11
N PHE A 140 -14.82 -17.50 32.76
CA PHE A 140 -16.12 -17.50 33.45
C PHE A 140 -16.60 -18.90 33.89
N ASP A 141 -15.69 -19.81 34.25
CA ASP A 141 -16.03 -21.08 34.92
C ASP A 141 -15.60 -21.10 36.40
#